data_AF-A0A966UEY0-F1
#
_entry.id   AF-A0A966UEY0-F1
#
_cell.length_a   1.000
_cell.length_b   1.000
_cell.length_c   1.000
_cell.angle_alpha   90.00
_cell.angle_beta   90.00
_cell.angle_gamma   90.00
#
_symmetry.space_group_name_H-M   'P 1'
#
loop_
_entity.id
_entity.type
_entity.pdbx_description
1 polymer ?
#
loop_
_entity_poly.entity_id
_entity_poly.type
_entity_poly.pdbx_seq_one_letter_code
_entity_poly.pdbx_strand_id
1 'polypeptide(L)'
;MWSQRAIIDYSLQKRATIFNFLKNAFHGTTSDPTDADPYLFKAAKFHGEESDRDCPLCRREKLVELNYIFGDELGQYSGRLKSSQELEELENEHGEFRVYVVEICQRCRWNHLHTSYLLGDGRTRKPPRKVRTLEDEDFAK
;
A
#
# COMPACT_ATOMS: atom_id res chain seq x y z
N MET A 1 -8.49 -10.29 7.38
CA MET A 1 -8.53 -8.96 8.04
C MET A 1 -9.92 -8.64 8.59
N TRP A 2 -10.08 -8.62 9.90
CA TRP A 2 -11.39 -8.41 10.57
C TRP A 2 -11.66 -6.95 10.95
N SER A 3 -10.62 -6.14 11.12
CA SER A 3 -10.70 -4.77 11.68
C SER A 3 -10.79 -3.67 10.61
N GLN A 4 -10.99 -4.04 9.34
CA GLN A 4 -10.95 -3.10 8.23
C GLN A 4 -12.03 -2.02 8.31
N ARG A 5 -11.62 -0.75 8.42
CA ARG A 5 -12.53 0.41 8.54
C ARG A 5 -12.01 1.63 7.77
N ALA A 6 -12.84 2.67 7.67
CA ALA A 6 -12.52 3.95 7.01
C ALA A 6 -11.91 3.77 5.59
N ILE A 7 -12.53 2.88 4.80
CA ILE A 7 -12.06 2.50 3.47
C ILE A 7 -12.27 3.68 2.50
N ILE A 8 -11.22 4.06 1.80
CA ILE A 8 -11.23 5.04 0.72
C ILE A 8 -10.82 4.32 -0.57
N ASP A 9 -11.73 4.29 -1.55
CA ASP A 9 -11.46 3.78 -2.89
C ASP A 9 -11.05 4.93 -3.82
N TYR A 10 -9.90 4.77 -4.48
CA TYR A 10 -9.35 5.76 -5.42
C TYR A 10 -9.65 5.42 -6.88
N SER A 11 -10.61 4.53 -7.16
CA SER A 11 -10.99 4.10 -8.51
C SER A 11 -11.45 5.25 -9.42
N LEU A 12 -12.11 6.27 -8.88
CA LEU A 12 -12.49 7.47 -9.64
C LEU A 12 -11.26 8.29 -10.06
N GLN A 13 -10.31 8.49 -9.14
CA GLN A 13 -9.04 9.14 -9.44
C GLN A 13 -8.24 8.34 -10.47
N LYS A 14 -8.21 7.00 -10.33
CA LYS A 14 -7.58 6.08 -11.28
C LYS A 14 -8.13 6.27 -12.68
N ARG A 15 -9.47 6.30 -12.83
CA ARG A 15 -10.14 6.52 -14.12
C ARG A 15 -9.79 7.88 -14.73
N ALA A 16 -9.77 8.94 -13.94
CA ALA A 16 -9.38 10.26 -14.40
C ALA A 16 -7.92 10.31 -14.88
N THR A 17 -6.99 9.71 -14.13
CA THR A 17 -5.57 9.62 -14.50
C THR A 17 -5.38 8.86 -15.81
N ILE A 18 -6.05 7.71 -15.97
CA ILE A 18 -6.00 6.93 -17.21
C ILE A 18 -6.55 7.74 -18.38
N PHE A 19 -7.70 8.41 -18.20
CA PHE A 19 -8.30 9.23 -19.24
C PHE A 19 -7.37 10.36 -19.69
N ASN A 20 -6.78 11.09 -18.74
CA ASN A 20 -5.84 12.17 -19.02
C ASN A 20 -4.58 11.64 -19.73
N PHE A 21 -4.04 10.51 -19.27
CA PHE A 21 -2.87 9.88 -19.89
C PHE A 21 -3.15 9.48 -21.34
N LEU A 22 -4.26 8.77 -21.59
CA LEU A 22 -4.64 8.35 -22.94
C LEU A 22 -4.86 9.58 -23.83
N LYS A 23 -5.58 10.60 -23.35
CA LYS A 23 -5.76 11.85 -24.08
C LYS A 23 -4.42 12.48 -24.47
N ASN A 24 -3.45 12.59 -23.56
CA ASN A 24 -2.14 13.19 -23.83
C ASN A 24 -1.29 12.35 -24.79
N ALA A 25 -1.34 11.02 -24.67
CA ALA A 25 -0.70 10.10 -25.60
C ALA A 25 -1.23 10.27 -27.04
N PHE A 26 -2.54 10.50 -27.21
CA PHE A 26 -3.12 10.84 -28.51
C PHE A 26 -2.68 12.20 -29.06
N HIS A 27 -2.29 13.15 -28.20
CA HIS A 27 -1.83 14.49 -28.60
C HIS A 27 -0.29 14.58 -28.76
N GLY A 28 0.42 13.44 -28.81
CA GLY A 28 1.85 13.39 -29.09
C GLY A 28 2.76 13.88 -27.96
N THR A 29 2.21 14.13 -26.77
CA THR A 29 2.98 14.47 -25.58
C THR A 29 3.14 13.21 -24.74
N THR A 30 4.28 12.53 -24.85
CA THR A 30 4.62 11.39 -23.99
C THR A 30 4.90 11.89 -22.59
N SER A 31 3.86 12.12 -21.79
CA SER A 31 4.01 12.13 -20.34
C SER A 31 4.36 10.71 -19.91
N ASP A 32 5.45 10.51 -19.17
CA ASP A 32 5.78 9.20 -18.59
C ASP A 32 4.54 8.70 -17.82
N PRO A 33 4.01 7.48 -18.08
CA PRO A 33 2.77 6.99 -17.49
C PRO A 33 2.64 7.18 -15.99
N THR A 34 3.76 7.28 -15.30
CA THR A 34 3.92 7.75 -13.92
C THR A 34 5.42 7.76 -13.68
N ASP A 35 6.02 8.87 -13.19
CA ASP A 35 7.43 8.95 -12.73
C ASP A 35 7.64 8.09 -11.47
N ALA A 36 7.36 6.80 -11.58
CA ALA A 36 7.38 5.86 -10.48
C ALA A 36 8.83 5.58 -10.11
N ASP A 37 9.16 5.82 -8.84
CA ASP A 37 10.47 5.55 -8.27
C ASP A 37 10.91 4.11 -8.63
N PRO A 38 12.12 3.90 -9.17
CA PRO A 38 12.66 2.56 -9.45
C PRO A 38 12.55 1.59 -8.26
N TYR A 39 12.56 2.10 -7.03
CA TYR A 39 12.36 1.31 -5.82
C TYR A 39 10.98 0.65 -5.76
N LEU A 40 9.93 1.33 -6.23
CA LEU A 40 8.56 0.81 -6.21
C LEU A 40 8.40 -0.46 -7.06
N PHE A 41 9.06 -0.51 -8.23
CA PHE A 41 9.06 -1.71 -9.08
C PHE A 41 9.84 -2.86 -8.48
N LYS A 42 10.97 -2.54 -7.82
CA LYS A 42 11.75 -3.56 -7.13
C LYS A 42 10.96 -4.13 -5.96
N ALA A 43 10.27 -3.27 -5.21
CA ALA A 43 9.36 -3.67 -4.16
C ALA A 43 8.24 -4.58 -4.68
N ALA A 44 7.55 -4.19 -5.77
CA ALA A 44 6.50 -5.01 -6.39
C ALA A 44 7.01 -6.40 -6.78
N LYS A 45 8.25 -6.48 -7.27
CA LYS A 45 8.85 -7.76 -7.67
C LYS A 45 9.13 -8.71 -6.50
N PHE A 46 9.50 -8.20 -5.33
CA PHE A 46 9.96 -9.02 -4.20
C PHE A 46 8.95 -9.12 -3.04
N HIS A 47 8.05 -8.15 -2.91
CA HIS A 47 7.11 -8.00 -1.80
C HIS A 47 5.67 -7.79 -2.26
N GLY A 48 5.42 -7.78 -3.58
CA GLY A 48 4.09 -7.57 -4.12
C GLY A 48 3.27 -8.85 -4.24
N GLU A 49 1.96 -8.68 -4.19
CA GLU A 49 0.97 -9.75 -4.35
C GLU A 49 0.26 -9.60 -5.70
N GLU A 50 0.18 -10.67 -6.47
CA GLU A 50 -0.49 -10.62 -7.78
C GLU A 50 -2.01 -10.52 -7.60
N SER A 51 -2.62 -9.53 -8.23
CA SER A 51 -4.08 -9.33 -8.24
C SER A 51 -4.70 -9.98 -9.47
N ASP A 52 -6.02 -10.20 -9.45
CA ASP A 52 -6.76 -10.71 -10.61
C ASP A 52 -7.11 -9.66 -11.67
N ARG A 53 -6.62 -8.42 -11.52
CA ARG A 53 -6.97 -7.30 -12.40
C ARG A 53 -5.89 -7.08 -13.44
N ASP A 54 -6.29 -7.02 -14.70
CA ASP A 54 -5.38 -6.66 -15.80
C ASP A 54 -4.96 -5.19 -15.73
N CYS A 55 -3.73 -4.91 -16.19
CA CYS A 55 -3.27 -3.54 -16.33
C CYS A 55 -4.18 -2.74 -17.29
N PRO A 56 -4.74 -1.59 -16.87
CA PRO A 56 -5.67 -0.82 -17.70
C PRO A 56 -5.02 -0.17 -18.92
N LEU A 57 -3.69 0.02 -18.90
CA LEU A 57 -2.93 0.60 -20.00
C LEU A 57 -2.48 -0.45 -21.01
N CYS A 58 -1.73 -1.47 -20.57
CA CYS A 58 -1.13 -2.42 -21.50
C CYS A 58 -1.97 -3.68 -21.73
N ARG A 59 -2.83 -4.07 -20.77
CA ARG A 59 -3.65 -5.30 -20.78
C ARG A 59 -2.87 -6.58 -21.07
N ARG A 60 -1.58 -6.62 -20.74
CA ARG A 60 -0.67 -7.75 -21.03
C ARG A 60 -0.21 -8.50 -19.79
N GLU A 61 -0.36 -7.91 -18.62
CA GLU A 61 0.00 -8.49 -17.32
C GLU A 61 -1.04 -8.09 -16.29
N LYS A 62 -1.21 -8.96 -15.29
CA LYS A 62 -1.94 -8.67 -14.07
C LYS A 62 -1.22 -7.60 -13.25
N LEU A 63 -2.00 -6.82 -12.50
CA LEU A 63 -1.47 -5.83 -11.57
C LEU A 63 -0.94 -6.53 -10.32
N VAL A 64 0.13 -5.97 -9.76
CA VAL A 64 0.72 -6.37 -8.49
C VAL A 64 0.39 -5.32 -7.44
N GLU A 65 -0.08 -5.76 -6.29
CA GLU A 65 -0.43 -4.92 -5.16
C GLU A 65 0.71 -4.87 -4.14
N LEU A 66 0.96 -3.67 -3.61
CA LEU A 66 1.86 -3.42 -2.49
C LEU A 66 1.10 -2.75 -1.36
N ASN A 67 1.25 -3.25 -0.14
CA ASN A 67 0.63 -2.65 1.03
C ASN A 67 1.67 -1.86 1.84
N TYR A 68 1.55 -0.53 1.81
CA TYR A 68 2.32 0.34 2.68
C TYR A 68 1.58 0.63 3.98
N ILE A 69 2.24 0.42 5.11
CA ILE A 69 1.65 0.66 6.44
C ILE A 69 2.16 1.97 7.04
N PHE A 70 1.27 2.76 7.63
CA PHE A 70 1.59 4.01 8.32
C PHE A 70 0.76 4.15 9.59
N GLY A 71 1.39 4.56 10.68
CA GLY A 71 0.72 4.76 11.95
C GLY A 71 1.73 5.10 13.05
N ASP A 72 1.28 5.87 14.03
CA ASP A 72 2.15 6.31 15.11
C ASP A 72 2.60 5.13 16.00
N GLU A 73 1.70 4.16 16.22
CA GLU A 73 1.97 2.95 17.01
C GLU A 73 2.93 1.96 16.34
N LEU A 74 3.20 2.11 15.05
CA LEU A 74 4.17 1.27 14.34
C LEU A 74 5.62 1.71 14.63
N GLY A 75 5.83 2.94 15.12
CA GLY A 75 7.16 3.49 15.38
C GLY A 75 8.08 3.35 14.15
N GLN A 76 9.21 2.65 14.32
CA GLN A 76 10.22 2.43 13.26
C GLN A 76 9.75 1.56 12.08
N TYR A 77 8.58 0.93 12.20
CA TYR A 77 7.98 0.10 11.16
C TYR A 77 6.99 0.89 10.29
N SER A 78 6.66 2.13 10.66
CA SER A 78 5.86 3.04 9.83
C SER A 78 6.57 3.33 8.50
N GLY A 79 5.81 3.34 7.40
CA GLY A 79 6.29 3.49 6.03
C GLY A 79 6.85 2.23 5.37
N ARG A 80 6.80 1.07 6.03
CA ARG A 80 7.28 -0.20 5.46
C ARG A 80 6.20 -0.92 4.65
N LEU A 81 6.66 -1.88 3.86
CA LEU A 81 5.80 -2.81 3.12
C LEU A 81 5.46 -4.02 3.97
N LYS A 82 4.24 -4.52 3.82
CA LYS A 82 3.75 -5.73 4.49
C LYS A 82 2.91 -6.60 3.56
N SER A 83 3.02 -7.92 3.70
CA SER A 83 2.11 -8.84 3.03
C SER A 83 0.75 -8.83 3.69
N SER A 84 -0.27 -9.31 2.98
CA SER A 84 -1.63 -9.47 3.52
C SER A 84 -1.65 -10.35 4.78
N GLN A 85 -0.78 -11.36 4.85
CA GLN A 85 -0.64 -12.20 6.05
C GLN A 85 -0.04 -11.42 7.23
N GLU A 86 0.99 -10.61 7.00
CA GLU A 86 1.57 -9.78 8.06
C GLU A 86 0.58 -8.71 8.55
N LEU A 87 -0.30 -8.21 7.69
CA LEU A 87 -1.36 -7.26 8.09
C LEU A 87 -2.37 -7.88 9.06
N GLU A 88 -2.68 -9.18 8.91
CA GLU A 88 -3.57 -9.92 9.83
C GLU A 88 -2.93 -10.14 11.20
N GLU A 89 -1.61 -10.26 11.27
CA GLU A 89 -0.90 -10.30 12.55
C GLU A 89 -0.90 -8.91 13.19
N LEU A 90 -0.53 -7.88 12.42
CA LEU A 90 -0.43 -6.49 12.91
C LEU A 90 -1.77 -5.91 13.38
N GLU A 91 -2.91 -6.31 12.81
CA GLU A 91 -4.22 -5.83 13.26
C GLU A 91 -4.58 -6.26 14.69
N ASN A 92 -3.93 -7.31 15.21
CA ASN A 92 -4.10 -7.76 16.59
C ASN A 92 -3.04 -7.17 17.54
N GLU A 93 -1.89 -6.75 17.00
CA GLU A 93 -0.77 -6.20 17.79
C GLU A 93 -0.87 -4.68 18.00
N HIS A 94 -1.46 -3.97 17.04
CA HIS A 94 -1.51 -2.50 17.03
C HIS A 94 -2.94 -1.96 17.12
N GLY A 95 -3.10 -0.84 17.81
CA GLY A 95 -4.37 -0.16 18.02
C GLY A 95 -4.96 0.46 16.77
N GLU A 96 -4.14 1.22 16.05
CA GLU A 96 -4.56 1.83 14.79
C GLU A 96 -3.37 2.04 13.86
N PHE A 97 -3.51 1.61 12.61
CA PHE A 97 -2.63 2.00 11.51
C PHE A 97 -3.38 2.00 10.18
N ARG A 98 -2.89 2.80 9.24
CA ARG A 98 -3.43 2.94 7.89
C ARG A 98 -2.61 2.12 6.91
N VAL A 99 -3.31 1.39 6.06
CA VAL A 99 -2.74 0.66 4.93
C VAL A 99 -3.08 1.41 3.64
N TYR A 100 -2.09 1.59 2.78
CA TYR A 100 -2.22 2.11 1.43
C TYR A 100 -1.85 1.02 0.44
N VAL A 101 -2.84 0.58 -0.35
CA VAL A 101 -2.66 -0.45 -1.37
C VAL A 101 -2.33 0.22 -2.68
N VAL A 102 -1.12 0.00 -3.18
CA VAL A 102 -0.65 0.55 -4.46
C VAL A 102 -0.60 -0.57 -5.49
N GLU A 103 -1.30 -0.38 -6.61
CA GLU A 103 -1.23 -1.29 -7.76
C GLU A 103 -0.12 -0.87 -8.71
N ILE A 104 0.62 -1.84 -9.24
CA ILE A 104 1.77 -1.65 -10.12
C ILE A 104 1.72 -2.66 -11.27
N CYS A 105 1.99 -2.21 -12.49
CA CYS A 105 2.23 -3.08 -13.63
C CYS A 105 3.74 -3.24 -13.85
N GLN A 106 4.26 -4.46 -13.75
CA GLN A 106 5.70 -4.71 -13.92
C GLN A 106 6.19 -4.48 -15.37
N ARG A 107 5.28 -4.54 -16.35
CA ARG A 107 5.62 -4.31 -17.76
C ARG A 107 5.65 -2.85 -18.20
N CYS A 108 4.52 -2.14 -18.08
CA CYS A 108 4.39 -0.78 -18.63
C CYS A 108 4.64 0.32 -17.59
N ARG A 109 5.09 -0.06 -16.39
CA ARG A 109 5.45 0.84 -15.29
C ARG A 109 4.32 1.72 -14.76
N TRP A 110 3.07 1.36 -15.06
CA TRP A 110 1.91 2.02 -14.47
C TRP A 110 1.85 1.74 -12.97
N ASN A 111 1.65 2.78 -12.17
CA ASN A 111 1.23 2.59 -10.78
C ASN A 111 0.09 3.53 -10.39
N HIS A 112 -0.73 3.11 -9.43
CA HIS A 112 -1.78 3.95 -8.87
C HIS A 112 -2.14 3.49 -7.45
N LEU A 113 -2.45 4.44 -6.55
CA LEU A 113 -3.02 4.11 -5.25
C LEU A 113 -4.43 3.54 -5.45
N HIS A 114 -4.69 2.30 -5.08
CA HIS A 114 -5.97 1.64 -5.32
C HIS A 114 -6.97 1.92 -4.21
N THR A 115 -6.58 1.63 -2.98
CA THR A 115 -7.44 1.70 -1.79
C THR A 115 -6.60 2.11 -0.59
N SER A 116 -7.18 2.84 0.35
CA SER A 116 -6.61 2.94 1.70
C SER A 116 -7.65 2.56 2.75
N TYR A 117 -7.20 1.99 3.86
CA TYR A 117 -8.08 1.60 4.97
C TYR A 117 -7.31 1.59 6.28
N LEU A 118 -8.04 1.68 7.39
CA LEU A 118 -7.50 1.51 8.73
C LEU A 118 -7.65 0.06 9.19
N LEU A 119 -6.65 -0.42 9.93
CA LEU A 119 -6.63 -1.67 10.66
C LEU A 119 -6.29 -1.41 12.13
N GLY A 120 -6.61 -2.38 12.98
CA GLY A 120 -6.32 -2.37 14.42
C GLY A 120 -7.58 -2.37 15.30
N ASP A 121 -7.40 -2.76 16.56
CA ASP A 121 -8.47 -2.98 17.54
C ASP A 121 -8.98 -1.69 18.23
N GLY A 122 -8.41 -0.52 17.88
CA GLY A 122 -8.74 0.79 18.42
C GLY A 122 -8.20 1.06 19.82
N ARG A 123 -7.42 0.13 20.41
CA ARG A 123 -6.80 0.31 21.73
C ARG A 123 -5.40 0.85 21.57
N THR A 124 -5.19 2.09 22.02
CA THR A 124 -3.90 2.76 21.84
C THR A 124 -2.78 2.08 22.63
N ARG A 125 -1.71 1.66 21.94
CA ARG A 125 -0.50 1.07 22.56
C ARG A 125 0.72 1.98 22.36
N LYS A 126 1.74 1.79 23.20
CA LYS A 126 3.02 2.50 23.01
C LYS A 126 3.73 1.95 21.77
N PRO A 127 4.32 2.81 20.93
CA PRO A 127 5.08 2.34 19.78
C PRO A 127 6.29 1.51 20.20
N PRO A 128 6.67 0.47 19.43
CA PRO A 128 7.82 -0.35 19.73
C PRO A 128 9.09 0.51 19.70
N ARG A 129 9.86 0.48 20.79
CA ARG A 129 11.15 1.16 20.89
C ARG A 129 12.21 0.42 20.06
N LYS A 130 13.21 1.17 19.57
CA LYS A 130 14.35 0.62 18.82
C LYS A 130 15.22 -0.33 19.66
N VAL A 131 15.26 -0.12 20.97
CA VAL A 131 15.93 -0.98 21.96
C VAL A 131 14.89 -1.42 22.97
N ARG A 132 14.74 -2.74 23.15
CA ARG A 132 13.83 -3.33 24.12
C ARG A 132 14.35 -3.04 25.53
N THR A 133 13.48 -2.58 26.42
CA THR A 133 13.78 -2.26 27.82
C THR A 133 12.81 -2.99 28.75
N LEU A 134 13.15 -3.09 30.04
CA LEU A 134 12.32 -3.80 31.03
C LEU A 134 10.90 -3.24 31.14
N GLU A 135 10.73 -1.93 30.92
CA GLU A 135 9.43 -1.24 30.90
C GLU A 135 8.49 -1.70 29.77
N ASP A 136 9.00 -2.43 28.76
CA ASP A 136 8.18 -3.00 27.69
C ASP A 136 7.49 -4.31 28.14
N GLU A 137 7.94 -4.95 29.23
CA GLU A 137 7.36 -6.18 29.79
C GLU A 137 6.14 -5.90 30.70
N ASP A 138 6.05 -4.68 31.25
CA ASP A 138 4.97 -4.26 32.15
C ASP A 138 3.60 -4.11 31.45
N PHE A 139 3.59 -4.06 30.11
CA PHE A 139 2.37 -3.94 29.30
C PHE A 139 1.80 -5.29 28.81
N ALA A 140 2.46 -6.41 29.11
CA ALA A 140 2.03 -7.76 28.69
C ALA A 140 0.96 -8.40 29.60
N LYS A 141 0.21 -7.61 30.38
CA LYS A 141 -0.86 -8.08 31.28
C LYS A 141 -2.22 -7.50 30.94
#